data_AF-A0A523M8K8-F1
#
_entry.id   AF-A0A523M8K8-F1
#
_cell.length_a   1.000
_cell.length_b   1.000
_cell.length_c   1.000
_cell.angle_alpha   90.00
_cell.angle_beta   90.00
_cell.angle_gamma   90.00
#
_symmetry.space_group_name_H-M   'P 1'
#
loop_
_entity.id
_entity.type
_entity.pdbx_description
1 polymer ?
#
loop_
_entity_poly.entity_id
_entity_poly.type
_entity_poly.pdbx_seq_one_letter_code
_entity_poly.pdbx_strand_id
1 'polypeptide(L)'
;MARLILSLDNQVLAEYNMSKERYTIGRLPDNDVRIDNPAVSGHHSLIINILNDSFLEDLNSTNGTYVNGKLIKKHALQHGDVITIGHHQLRFSDHHAFETEQDEFEKTMVIPAGQQNADQLARAERAADEAAKASSPPTVDDDAGVKLDDDEAAALSDSSTPKRSPVSHTATATGIDASNAPSALPMAKLQVLSGAFAGRELELTKALTTLGRPGVQVAAITRRAEGYYIVHVESGEENDYPLVNGKPIGDKARKLTDNDVVQLAGVKMGFFMS
;
A
#
# COMPACT_ATOMS: atom_id res chain seq x y z
N MET A 1 -11.93 8.79 12.73
CA MET A 1 -13.29 8.23 12.74
C MET A 1 -14.05 8.71 11.51
N ALA A 2 -14.61 7.78 10.73
CA ALA A 2 -15.46 8.12 9.61
C ALA A 2 -16.84 8.65 10.09
N ARG A 3 -17.37 9.60 9.34
CA ARG A 3 -18.67 10.25 9.58
C ARG A 3 -19.51 10.21 8.32
N LEU A 4 -20.80 10.03 8.49
CA LEU A 4 -21.79 10.07 7.42
C LEU A 4 -22.78 11.19 7.69
N ILE A 5 -22.85 12.16 6.79
CA ILE A 5 -23.67 13.36 6.94
C ILE A 5 -24.86 13.23 5.99
N LEU A 6 -26.06 13.05 6.54
CA LEU A 6 -27.30 13.00 5.78
C LEU A 6 -27.80 14.42 5.53
N SER A 7 -28.02 14.76 4.26
CA SER A 7 -28.51 16.05 3.81
C SER A 7 -29.71 15.90 2.87
N LEU A 8 -30.64 16.85 2.93
CA LEU A 8 -31.78 16.99 2.03
C LEU A 8 -31.86 18.47 1.61
N ASP A 9 -31.90 18.76 0.30
CA ASP A 9 -31.98 20.13 -0.22
C ASP A 9 -30.93 21.09 0.40
N ASN A 10 -29.69 20.62 0.52
CA ASN A 10 -28.56 21.30 1.17
C ASN A 10 -28.71 21.57 2.69
N GLN A 11 -29.75 21.05 3.33
CA GLN A 11 -29.89 21.06 4.78
C GLN A 11 -29.41 19.74 5.38
N VAL A 12 -28.46 19.82 6.31
CA VAL A 12 -28.01 18.65 7.09
C VAL A 12 -29.13 18.23 8.04
N LEU A 13 -29.61 16.99 7.89
CA LEU A 13 -30.65 16.40 8.73
C LEU A 13 -30.07 15.66 9.92
N ALA A 14 -28.98 14.91 9.70
CA ALA A 14 -28.37 14.08 10.73
C ALA A 14 -26.91 13.79 10.41
N GLU A 15 -26.13 13.57 11.46
CA GLU A 15 -24.75 13.10 11.36
C GLU A 15 -24.60 11.79 12.12
N TYR A 16 -23.99 10.80 11.47
CA TYR A 16 -23.75 9.48 12.03
C TYR A 16 -22.25 9.23 12.13
N ASN A 17 -21.77 8.95 13.33
CA ASN A 17 -20.40 8.50 13.54
C ASN A 17 -20.32 7.01 13.20
N MET A 18 -19.44 6.66 12.26
CA MET A 18 -19.26 5.28 11.82
C MET A 18 -18.23 4.56 12.70
N SER A 19 -18.69 3.97 13.79
CA SER A 19 -17.91 3.17 14.75
C SER A 19 -18.12 1.65 14.62
N LYS A 20 -19.18 1.20 13.95
CA LYS A 20 -19.45 -0.22 13.69
C LYS A 20 -18.79 -0.68 12.37
N GLU A 21 -18.56 -1.97 12.25
CA GLU A 21 -18.10 -2.60 11.00
C GLU A 21 -19.19 -2.62 9.91
N ARG A 22 -20.46 -2.46 10.31
CA ARG A 22 -21.60 -2.59 9.41
C ARG A 22 -22.66 -1.54 9.73
N TYR A 23 -23.13 -0.84 8.70
CA TYR A 23 -24.22 0.13 8.75
C TYR A 23 -25.25 -0.16 7.68
N THR A 24 -26.50 -0.33 8.07
CA THR A 24 -27.61 -0.47 7.12
C THR A 24 -28.27 0.88 6.87
N ILE A 25 -28.65 1.14 5.62
CA ILE A 25 -29.30 2.37 5.19
C ILE A 25 -30.62 2.00 4.52
N GLY A 26 -31.71 2.64 4.94
CA GLY A 26 -33.01 2.37 4.34
C GLY A 26 -34.16 3.12 5.02
N ARG A 27 -35.37 2.85 4.52
CA ARG A 27 -36.60 3.50 5.00
C ARG A 27 -37.12 2.91 6.31
N LEU A 28 -36.89 1.62 6.54
CA LEU A 28 -37.37 0.95 7.74
C LEU A 28 -36.63 1.43 9.00
N PRO A 29 -37.29 1.44 10.16
CA PRO A 29 -36.67 1.83 11.43
C PRO A 29 -35.62 0.84 11.95
N ASP A 30 -35.53 -0.34 11.35
CA ASP A 30 -34.53 -1.37 11.66
C ASP A 30 -33.13 -1.02 11.10
N ASN A 31 -33.03 0.00 10.24
CA ASN A 31 -31.73 0.41 9.70
C ASN A 31 -31.00 1.38 10.64
N ASP A 32 -29.67 1.30 10.67
CA ASP A 32 -28.84 2.24 11.44
C ASP A 32 -29.02 3.68 10.94
N VAL A 33 -29.13 3.86 9.62
CA VAL A 33 -29.40 5.14 8.97
C VAL A 33 -30.79 5.07 8.35
N ARG A 34 -31.76 5.60 9.10
CA ARG A 34 -33.15 5.68 8.64
C ARG A 34 -33.37 6.92 7.78
N ILE A 35 -33.84 6.70 6.56
CA ILE A 35 -34.27 7.75 5.64
C ILE A 35 -35.75 7.56 5.32
N ASP A 36 -36.60 8.33 5.99
CA ASP A 36 -38.06 8.21 5.84
C ASP A 36 -38.56 8.90 4.56
N ASN A 37 -38.29 8.27 3.42
CA ASN A 37 -38.74 8.75 2.12
C ASN A 37 -39.25 7.58 1.25
N PRO A 38 -40.43 7.70 0.62
CA PRO A 38 -40.98 6.67 -0.28
C PRO A 38 -40.04 6.21 -1.41
N ALA A 39 -39.13 7.08 -1.86
CA ALA A 39 -38.12 6.77 -2.88
C ALA A 39 -36.97 5.88 -2.37
N VAL A 40 -36.92 5.59 -1.06
CA VAL A 40 -35.90 4.76 -0.42
C VAL A 40 -36.50 3.40 -0.07
N SER A 41 -35.77 2.34 -0.42
CA SER A 41 -36.18 0.96 -0.16
C SER A 41 -36.08 0.64 1.33
N GLY A 42 -36.83 -0.38 1.78
CA GLY A 42 -36.85 -0.76 3.20
C GLY A 42 -35.46 -1.03 3.76
N HIS A 43 -34.68 -1.85 3.06
CA HIS A 43 -33.23 -1.97 3.19
C HIS A 43 -32.64 -1.62 1.83
N HIS A 44 -32.02 -0.45 1.70
CA HIS A 44 -31.63 0.11 0.41
C HIS A 44 -30.17 -0.21 0.11
N SER A 45 -29.29 0.11 1.05
CA SER A 45 -27.86 -0.12 0.90
C SER A 45 -27.21 -0.42 2.25
N LEU A 46 -25.98 -0.88 2.15
CA LEU A 46 -25.17 -1.38 3.23
C LEU A 46 -23.80 -0.73 3.11
N ILE A 47 -23.28 -0.17 4.20
CA ILE A 47 -21.87 0.18 4.30
C ILE A 47 -21.16 -0.84 5.18
N ILE A 48 -20.06 -1.38 4.68
CA ILE A 48 -19.16 -2.28 5.41
C ILE A 48 -17.83 -1.56 5.57
N ASN A 49 -17.42 -1.38 6.82
CA ASN A 49 -16.13 -0.82 7.18
C ASN A 49 -15.19 -1.98 7.49
N ILE A 50 -14.11 -2.11 6.72
CA ILE A 50 -13.09 -3.14 6.88
C ILE A 50 -11.77 -2.44 7.13
N LEU A 51 -11.28 -2.48 8.38
CA LEU A 51 -10.08 -1.76 8.81
C LEU A 51 -10.21 -0.25 8.51
N ASN A 52 -9.48 0.23 7.49
CA ASN A 52 -9.45 1.63 7.06
C ASN A 52 -10.25 1.87 5.76
N ASP A 53 -10.72 0.81 5.10
CA ASP A 53 -11.44 0.91 3.83
C ASP A 53 -12.96 0.77 4.10
N SER A 54 -13.76 1.64 3.48
CA SER A 54 -15.23 1.59 3.59
C SER A 54 -15.83 1.20 2.25
N PHE A 55 -16.79 0.28 2.25
CA PHE A 55 -17.43 -0.23 1.03
C PHE A 55 -18.94 -0.03 1.11
N LEU A 56 -19.51 0.58 0.07
CA LEU A 56 -20.95 0.71 -0.13
C LEU A 56 -21.44 -0.40 -1.06
N GLU A 57 -22.46 -1.13 -0.62
CA GLU A 57 -23.15 -2.17 -1.38
C GLU A 57 -24.64 -1.84 -1.47
N ASP A 58 -25.19 -1.85 -2.68
CA ASP A 58 -26.62 -1.70 -2.93
C ASP A 58 -27.32 -3.05 -2.74
N LEU A 59 -28.39 -3.07 -1.95
CA LEU A 59 -29.17 -4.27 -1.65
C LEU A 59 -30.34 -4.43 -2.63
N ASN A 60 -30.06 -4.31 -3.93
CA ASN A 60 -31.05 -4.35 -5.01
C ASN A 60 -32.19 -3.34 -4.78
N SER A 61 -31.82 -2.10 -4.52
CA SER A 61 -32.79 -1.07 -4.26
C SER A 61 -33.62 -0.71 -5.51
N THR A 62 -34.83 -0.19 -5.31
CA THR A 62 -35.77 0.10 -6.40
C THR A 62 -35.28 1.22 -7.32
N ASN A 63 -34.71 2.28 -6.76
CA ASN A 63 -34.22 3.44 -7.50
C ASN A 63 -32.71 3.41 -7.75
N GLY A 64 -32.00 2.45 -7.14
CA GLY A 64 -30.55 2.35 -7.19
C GLY A 64 -29.85 3.32 -6.24
N THR A 65 -28.61 2.98 -5.91
CA THR A 65 -27.68 3.84 -5.16
C THR A 65 -26.70 4.51 -6.14
N TYR A 66 -26.54 5.83 -6.03
CA TYR A 66 -25.61 6.59 -6.87
C TYR A 66 -24.46 7.11 -6.02
N VAL A 67 -23.23 7.05 -6.54
CA VAL A 67 -22.06 7.71 -5.93
C VAL A 67 -21.50 8.68 -6.94
N ASN A 68 -21.38 9.95 -6.55
CA ASN A 68 -20.93 11.06 -7.41
C ASN A 68 -21.66 11.08 -8.76
N GLY A 69 -22.98 10.80 -8.74
CA GLY A 69 -23.85 10.78 -9.93
C GLY A 69 -23.82 9.48 -10.76
N LYS A 70 -23.03 8.47 -10.37
CA LYS A 70 -22.95 7.18 -11.09
C LYS A 70 -23.68 6.09 -10.32
N LEU A 71 -24.54 5.32 -11.00
CA LEU A 71 -25.20 4.16 -10.41
C LEU A 71 -24.14 3.08 -10.06
N ILE A 72 -24.18 2.58 -8.83
CA ILE A 72 -23.26 1.55 -8.35
C ILE A 72 -24.02 0.33 -7.82
N LYS A 73 -23.33 -0.82 -7.81
CA LYS A 73 -23.75 -2.01 -7.05
C LYS A 73 -22.85 -2.22 -5.84
N LYS A 74 -21.54 -2.13 -6.05
CA LYS A 74 -20.51 -2.11 -5.01
C LYS A 74 -19.53 -0.99 -5.32
N HIS A 75 -19.12 -0.25 -4.31
CA HIS A 75 -18.21 0.88 -4.46
C HIS A 75 -17.33 1.02 -3.22
N ALA A 76 -16.02 1.21 -3.40
CA ALA A 76 -15.15 1.61 -2.32
C ALA A 76 -15.33 3.11 -2.07
N LEU A 77 -15.83 3.48 -0.90
CA LEU A 77 -16.07 4.86 -0.50
C LEU A 77 -14.73 5.54 -0.19
N GLN A 78 -14.60 6.77 -0.70
CA GLN A 78 -13.48 7.66 -0.44
C GLN A 78 -13.94 8.89 0.34
N HIS A 79 -13.01 9.49 1.09
CA HIS A 79 -13.28 10.75 1.78
C HIS A 79 -13.87 11.80 0.83
N GLY A 80 -15.01 12.37 1.21
CA GLY A 80 -15.69 13.42 0.46
C GLY A 80 -16.76 12.90 -0.52
N ASP A 81 -16.87 11.58 -0.71
CA ASP A 81 -17.84 10.99 -1.63
C ASP A 81 -19.28 11.37 -1.28
N VAL A 82 -20.06 11.66 -2.32
CA VAL A 82 -21.48 11.99 -2.19
C VAL A 82 -22.31 10.84 -2.73
N ILE A 83 -23.01 10.18 -1.82
CA ILE A 83 -23.92 9.07 -2.08
C ILE A 83 -25.33 9.66 -2.23
N THR A 84 -25.99 9.45 -3.35
CA THR A 84 -27.37 9.89 -3.59
C THR A 84 -28.30 8.69 -3.55
N ILE A 85 -29.32 8.77 -2.69
CA ILE A 85 -30.32 7.74 -2.47
C ILE A 85 -31.70 8.39 -2.55
N GLY A 86 -32.42 8.16 -3.65
CA GLY A 86 -33.66 8.87 -3.94
C GLY A 86 -33.41 10.38 -4.06
N HIS A 87 -33.97 11.16 -3.13
CA HIS A 87 -33.78 12.62 -3.03
C HIS A 87 -32.78 13.04 -1.95
N HIS A 88 -32.24 12.09 -1.20
CA HIS A 88 -31.32 12.37 -0.10
C HIS A 88 -29.87 12.23 -0.57
N GLN A 89 -29.00 13.06 -0.02
CA GLN A 89 -27.57 13.00 -0.23
C GLN A 89 -26.89 12.65 1.09
N LEU A 90 -26.04 11.64 1.07
CA LEU A 90 -25.17 11.29 2.19
C LEU A 90 -23.74 11.59 1.78
N ARG A 91 -23.08 12.46 2.53
CA ARG A 91 -21.66 12.73 2.36
C ARG A 91 -20.88 11.82 3.28
N PHE A 92 -19.98 11.04 2.72
CA PHE A 92 -19.01 10.27 3.49
C PHE A 92 -17.79 11.14 3.77
N SER A 93 -17.44 11.29 5.03
CA SER A 93 -16.26 12.02 5.48
C SER A 93 -15.44 11.07 6.33
N ASP A 94 -14.40 10.49 5.76
CA ASP A 94 -13.42 9.78 6.56
C ASP A 94 -12.51 10.78 7.26
N HIS A 95 -12.71 10.99 8.56
CA HIS A 95 -11.73 11.70 9.39
C HIS A 95 -10.88 10.64 10.10
N HIS A 96 -10.39 9.64 9.36
CA HIS A 96 -9.10 9.08 9.72
C HIS A 96 -8.16 10.27 9.69
N ALA A 97 -7.81 10.75 10.88
CA ALA A 97 -6.66 11.58 11.00
C ALA A 97 -5.55 10.78 10.31
N PHE A 98 -5.10 11.26 9.16
CA PHE A 98 -3.68 11.20 8.88
C PHE A 98 -2.96 12.13 9.88
N GLU A 99 -3.20 11.93 11.18
CA GLU A 99 -2.22 12.18 12.24
C GLU A 99 -1.19 11.07 12.07
N THR A 100 -0.46 11.14 10.97
CA THR A 100 0.86 10.53 10.91
C THR A 100 1.83 11.41 10.14
N GLU A 101 1.41 12.39 9.32
CA GLU A 101 2.43 13.17 8.57
C GLU A 101 2.18 14.68 8.39
N GLN A 102 1.07 15.27 8.89
CA GLN A 102 0.90 16.74 8.85
C GLN A 102 0.83 17.44 10.22
N ASP A 103 0.44 16.75 11.30
CA ASP A 103 0.46 17.35 12.66
C ASP A 103 1.81 17.22 13.38
N GLU A 104 2.72 16.33 12.97
CA GLU A 104 4.11 16.33 13.50
C GLU A 104 4.98 17.46 12.92
N PHE A 105 4.59 18.03 11.77
CA PHE A 105 5.33 19.14 11.16
C PHE A 105 4.91 20.51 11.73
N GLU A 106 3.67 20.68 12.19
CA GLU A 106 3.24 21.93 12.84
C GLU A 106 3.55 21.96 14.36
N LYS A 107 3.86 20.82 14.99
CA LYS A 107 4.26 20.79 16.41
C LYS A 107 5.76 20.93 16.68
N THR A 108 6.59 20.97 15.62
CA THR A 108 8.07 21.04 15.75
C THR A 108 8.67 22.41 15.37
N MET A 109 7.87 23.48 15.20
CA MET A 109 8.43 24.82 14.99
C MET A 109 7.75 25.91 15.81
N VAL A 110 7.91 25.88 17.14
CA VAL A 110 7.90 27.10 17.97
C VAL A 110 8.94 26.98 19.09
N ILE A 111 10.19 27.35 18.81
CA ILE A 111 11.05 27.98 19.83
C ILE A 111 11.09 29.46 19.47
N PRO A 112 10.39 30.35 20.18
CA PRO A 112 10.60 31.77 20.04
C PRO A 112 11.76 32.19 20.94
N ALA A 113 12.73 32.84 20.30
CA ALA A 113 13.62 33.87 20.84
C ALA A 113 14.56 33.55 22.02
N GLY A 114 15.85 33.69 21.71
CA GLY A 114 16.74 34.52 22.52
C GLY A 114 17.63 33.80 23.52
N GLN A 115 18.96 33.93 23.29
CA GLN A 115 20.06 33.52 24.19
C GLN A 115 20.13 32.00 24.38
N GLN A 116 21.15 31.27 23.94
CA GLN A 116 22.54 31.40 24.32
C GLN A 116 23.38 30.55 23.34
N ASN A 117 23.99 31.20 22.34
CA ASN A 117 24.98 30.58 21.45
C ASN A 117 26.23 31.47 21.48
N ALA A 118 27.18 31.15 22.36
CA ALA A 118 28.53 31.72 22.31
C ALA A 118 29.57 30.70 22.82
N ASP A 119 29.26 29.99 23.91
CA ASP A 119 30.23 29.07 24.53
C ASP A 119 30.41 27.74 23.80
N GLN A 120 29.39 27.27 23.05
CA GLN A 120 29.48 26.01 22.30
C GLN A 120 30.24 26.13 20.98
N LEU A 121 30.14 27.27 20.27
CA LEU A 121 30.91 27.50 19.05
C LEU A 121 32.42 27.64 19.33
N ALA A 122 32.79 28.34 20.42
CA ALA A 122 34.19 28.54 20.81
C ALA A 122 34.89 27.23 21.25
N ARG A 123 34.12 26.22 21.68
CA ARG A 123 34.65 24.91 22.08
C ARG A 123 34.87 23.99 20.87
N ALA A 124 34.05 24.14 19.83
CA ALA A 124 34.18 23.40 18.58
C ALA A 124 35.38 23.87 17.74
N GLU A 125 35.65 25.18 17.68
CA GLU A 125 36.82 25.72 16.95
C GLU A 125 38.16 25.33 17.59
N ARG A 126 38.23 25.25 18.93
CA ARG A 126 39.46 24.82 19.62
C ARG A 126 39.77 23.33 19.42
N ALA A 127 38.75 22.48 19.29
CA ALA A 127 38.93 21.06 19.04
C ALA A 127 39.39 20.76 17.60
N ALA A 128 39.05 21.64 16.65
CA ALA A 128 39.45 21.51 15.25
C ALA A 128 40.92 21.91 15.00
N ASP A 129 41.44 22.91 15.73
CA ASP A 129 42.84 23.37 15.59
C ASP A 129 43.85 22.38 16.22
N GLU A 130 43.43 21.61 17.23
CA GLU A 130 44.28 20.64 17.93
C GLU A 130 44.51 19.35 17.11
N ALA A 131 43.60 19.02 16.18
CA ALA A 131 43.74 17.89 15.27
C ALA A 131 44.64 18.16 14.04
N ALA A 132 44.97 19.43 13.76
CA ALA A 132 45.72 19.83 12.57
C ALA A 132 47.26 19.88 12.75
N LYS A 133 47.79 19.53 13.94
CA LYS A 133 49.23 19.68 14.27
C LYS A 133 50.03 18.37 14.44
N ALA A 134 49.45 17.21 14.16
CA ALA A 134 50.17 15.93 14.14
C ALA A 134 50.42 15.45 12.71
N SER A 135 51.66 15.67 12.28
CA SER A 135 52.36 15.28 11.06
C SER A 135 52.07 13.89 10.46
N SER A 136 51.69 13.90 9.18
CA SER A 136 52.38 13.34 7.99
C SER A 136 52.79 11.84 7.88
N PRO A 137 52.84 11.30 6.64
CA PRO A 137 52.75 9.87 6.30
C PRO A 137 54.11 9.19 6.02
N PRO A 138 54.15 7.87 5.78
CA PRO A 138 55.18 7.25 4.96
C PRO A 138 54.64 6.72 3.62
N THR A 139 55.45 6.95 2.60
CA THR A 139 55.44 6.46 1.22
C THR A 139 56.18 5.12 1.06
N VAL A 140 56.27 4.65 -0.21
CA VAL A 140 57.02 3.55 -0.86
C VAL A 140 56.38 2.15 -0.83
N ASP A 141 56.42 1.30 -1.87
CA ASP A 141 56.48 1.33 -3.36
C ASP A 141 56.90 -0.13 -3.77
N ASP A 142 56.39 -0.63 -4.91
CA ASP A 142 56.91 -1.75 -5.75
C ASP A 142 56.96 -3.19 -5.18
N ASP A 143 56.82 -4.31 -5.91
CA ASP A 143 56.54 -4.67 -7.33
C ASP A 143 56.35 -6.22 -7.39
N ALA A 144 55.74 -6.71 -8.48
CA ALA A 144 55.72 -8.08 -9.04
C ALA A 144 54.98 -9.19 -8.27
N GLY A 145 54.14 -10.05 -8.87
CA GLY A 145 53.71 -10.23 -10.26
C GLY A 145 52.99 -11.59 -10.42
N VAL A 146 52.52 -11.82 -11.66
CA VAL A 146 52.38 -13.14 -12.32
C VAL A 146 51.00 -13.87 -12.28
N LYS A 147 50.39 -13.83 -13.47
CA LYS A 147 49.68 -14.86 -14.28
C LYS A 147 48.20 -15.19 -14.09
N LEU A 148 47.50 -14.89 -15.19
CA LEU A 148 46.36 -15.62 -15.75
C LEU A 148 46.78 -17.02 -16.21
N ASP A 149 45.91 -18.00 -16.00
CA ASP A 149 45.82 -19.21 -16.80
C ASP A 149 44.36 -19.38 -17.24
N ASP A 150 44.20 -19.65 -18.53
CA ASP A 150 42.97 -19.91 -19.28
C ASP A 150 42.48 -21.37 -19.14
N ASP A 151 41.23 -21.57 -19.60
CA ASP A 151 40.68 -22.79 -20.22
C ASP A 151 40.38 -24.04 -19.36
N GLU A 152 39.11 -24.48 -19.33
CA GLU A 152 38.57 -25.40 -20.35
C GLU A 152 37.17 -25.98 -19.95
N ALA A 153 36.27 -25.95 -20.93
CA ALA A 153 35.15 -26.85 -21.32
C ALA A 153 34.88 -28.15 -20.50
N ALA A 154 33.74 -28.87 -20.54
CA ALA A 154 32.39 -28.81 -21.10
C ALA A 154 31.65 -30.13 -20.69
N ALA A 155 30.35 -30.21 -21.03
CA ALA A 155 29.48 -31.40 -21.16
C ALA A 155 28.86 -32.00 -19.88
N LEU A 156 27.53 -31.96 -19.64
CA LEU A 156 26.36 -32.54 -20.33
C LEU A 156 26.16 -34.06 -20.11
N SER A 157 25.12 -34.42 -19.36
CA SER A 157 24.16 -35.55 -19.56
C SER A 157 23.37 -35.75 -18.25
N ASP A 158 22.15 -36.25 -18.14
CA ASP A 158 20.95 -36.40 -18.96
C ASP A 158 19.92 -37.10 -18.03
N SER A 159 18.63 -36.81 -18.22
CA SER A 159 17.46 -37.64 -17.90
C SER A 159 17.12 -38.05 -16.45
N SER A 160 15.91 -37.69 -16.01
CA SER A 160 14.77 -38.60 -15.79
C SER A 160 13.81 -38.18 -14.65
N THR A 161 12.67 -37.58 -15.03
CA THR A 161 11.35 -37.79 -14.37
C THR A 161 10.86 -39.23 -14.64
N PRO A 162 9.85 -39.83 -13.94
CA PRO A 162 8.69 -39.19 -13.28
C PRO A 162 8.15 -39.87 -11.97
N LYS A 163 7.06 -39.30 -11.41
CA LYS A 163 5.74 -39.96 -11.11
C LYS A 163 5.18 -39.86 -9.66
N ARG A 164 4.10 -39.08 -9.57
CA ARG A 164 2.81 -39.21 -8.81
C ARG A 164 2.76 -39.26 -7.26
N SER A 165 1.84 -38.42 -6.77
CA SER A 165 1.15 -38.33 -5.46
C SER A 165 0.44 -39.64 -5.04
N PRO A 166 0.01 -39.81 -3.76
CA PRO A 166 -1.16 -39.09 -3.19
C PRO A 166 -1.11 -38.74 -1.67
N VAL A 167 -2.18 -38.04 -1.26
CA VAL A 167 -2.60 -37.46 0.03
C VAL A 167 -2.54 -38.35 1.29
N SER A 168 -2.27 -37.77 2.47
CA SER A 168 -3.27 -37.37 3.50
C SER A 168 -2.82 -37.51 4.98
N HIS A 169 -3.19 -36.50 5.79
CA HIS A 169 -3.28 -36.41 7.27
C HIS A 169 -2.01 -36.31 8.13
N THR A 170 -1.86 -35.21 8.89
CA THR A 170 -1.95 -35.18 10.38
C THR A 170 -2.02 -33.73 10.86
N ALA A 171 -2.79 -33.52 11.93
CA ALA A 171 -3.22 -32.26 12.50
C ALA A 171 -2.21 -31.61 13.47
N THR A 172 -2.40 -30.30 13.66
CA THR A 172 -2.24 -29.50 14.90
C THR A 172 -0.89 -29.51 15.64
N ALA A 173 -0.23 -28.35 15.65
CA ALA A 173 0.24 -27.72 16.88
C ALA A 173 0.42 -26.21 16.67
N THR A 174 -0.47 -25.45 17.29
CA THR A 174 -0.38 -24.02 17.58
C THR A 174 0.91 -23.71 18.35
N GLY A 175 1.65 -22.70 17.91
CA GLY A 175 2.77 -22.15 18.63
C GLY A 175 3.44 -21.05 17.83
N ILE A 176 2.79 -19.89 17.74
CA ILE A 176 3.49 -18.68 17.32
C ILE A 176 3.66 -17.84 18.59
N ASP A 177 4.85 -17.98 19.15
CA ASP A 177 5.39 -17.16 20.22
C ASP A 177 5.44 -15.70 19.75
N ALA A 178 4.83 -14.79 20.51
CA ALA A 178 4.62 -13.39 20.16
C ALA A 178 5.85 -12.50 20.45
N SER A 179 7.05 -13.06 20.44
CA SER A 179 8.25 -12.39 20.98
C SER A 179 9.38 -12.14 19.97
N ASN A 180 9.20 -12.46 18.68
CA ASN A 180 10.24 -12.20 17.68
C ASN A 180 9.77 -11.20 16.61
N ALA A 181 9.58 -9.95 17.02
CA ALA A 181 9.53 -8.81 16.12
C ALA A 181 10.95 -8.22 16.01
N PRO A 182 11.53 -8.17 14.80
CA PRO A 182 12.48 -7.11 14.52
C PRO A 182 12.22 -6.39 13.20
N SER A 183 12.37 -5.06 13.31
CA SER A 183 12.61 -4.05 12.28
C SER A 183 11.43 -3.64 11.39
N ALA A 184 11.02 -2.39 11.58
CA ALA A 184 10.29 -1.63 10.57
C ALA A 184 11.01 -1.80 9.22
N LEU A 185 10.37 -2.50 8.30
CA LEU A 185 10.88 -2.66 6.94
C LEU A 185 10.99 -1.26 6.32
N PRO A 186 12.06 -0.98 5.57
CA PRO A 186 12.19 0.28 4.82
C PRO A 186 10.92 0.51 4.00
N MET A 187 10.36 1.71 4.12
CA MET A 187 9.17 2.08 3.37
C MET A 187 9.53 1.99 1.89
N ALA A 188 8.68 1.42 1.05
CA ALA A 188 8.94 1.40 -0.38
C ALA A 188 7.83 2.14 -1.12
N LYS A 189 8.17 2.72 -2.26
CA LYS A 189 7.24 3.39 -3.15
C LYS A 189 7.32 2.81 -4.54
N LEU A 190 6.18 2.79 -5.21
CA LEU A 190 6.03 2.33 -6.58
C LEU A 190 5.68 3.54 -7.45
N GLN A 191 6.58 3.95 -8.32
CA GLN A 191 6.35 5.05 -9.24
C GLN A 191 5.95 4.52 -10.62
N VAL A 192 4.82 4.98 -11.16
CA VAL A 192 4.39 4.60 -12.50
C VAL A 192 5.24 5.35 -13.53
N LEU A 193 6.04 4.63 -14.32
CA LEU A 193 6.94 5.18 -15.34
C LEU A 193 6.28 5.30 -16.71
N SER A 194 5.25 4.49 -17.00
CA SER A 194 4.61 4.46 -18.32
C SER A 194 3.12 4.08 -18.22
N GLY A 195 2.29 4.60 -19.13
CA GLY A 195 0.86 4.33 -19.21
C GLY A 195 -0.01 5.55 -18.85
N ALA A 196 -1.33 5.35 -18.77
CA ALA A 196 -2.30 6.41 -18.47
C ALA A 196 -2.14 7.06 -17.08
N PHE A 197 -1.32 6.45 -16.21
CA PHE A 197 -1.07 6.87 -14.84
C PHE A 197 0.39 7.26 -14.60
N ALA A 198 1.18 7.49 -15.65
CA ALA A 198 2.59 7.87 -15.53
C ALA A 198 2.78 9.11 -14.63
N GLY A 199 3.78 9.06 -13.75
CA GLY A 199 4.10 10.10 -12.78
C GLY A 199 3.38 9.98 -11.43
N ARG A 200 2.46 9.03 -11.26
CA ARG A 200 1.87 8.73 -9.93
C ARG A 200 2.82 7.88 -9.10
N GLU A 201 2.96 8.22 -7.83
CA GLU A 201 3.66 7.43 -6.82
C GLU A 201 2.64 6.74 -5.92
N LEU A 202 2.89 5.48 -5.61
CA LEU A 202 2.08 4.66 -4.71
C LEU A 202 2.99 4.13 -3.61
N GLU A 203 2.80 4.62 -2.39
CA GLU A 203 3.54 4.14 -1.24
C GLU A 203 3.02 2.77 -0.80
N LEU A 204 3.93 1.82 -0.63
CA LEU A 204 3.63 0.44 -0.22
C LEU A 204 3.54 0.36 1.31
N THR A 205 2.56 1.08 1.87
CA THR A 205 2.25 1.13 3.30
C THR A 205 1.45 -0.10 3.75
N LYS A 206 0.58 -0.63 2.89
CA LYS A 206 -0.24 -1.82 3.15
C LYS A 206 0.58 -3.11 3.07
N ALA A 207 0.21 -4.11 3.89
CA ALA A 207 0.85 -5.43 3.89
C ALA A 207 0.67 -6.19 2.56
N LEU A 208 -0.43 -5.90 1.84
CA LEU A 208 -0.74 -6.44 0.52
C LEU A 208 -1.27 -5.29 -0.36
N THR A 209 -0.65 -5.08 -1.51
CA THR A 209 -1.07 -4.08 -2.50
C THR A 209 -1.33 -4.78 -3.83
N THR A 210 -2.57 -4.75 -4.31
CA THR A 210 -2.93 -5.31 -5.61
C THR A 210 -2.79 -4.26 -6.69
N LEU A 211 -2.21 -4.66 -7.83
CA LEU A 211 -1.89 -3.82 -8.97
C LEU A 211 -2.46 -4.47 -10.22
N GLY A 212 -3.07 -3.67 -11.09
CA GLY A 212 -3.54 -4.12 -12.39
C GLY A 212 -5.03 -3.93 -12.62
N ARG A 213 -5.52 -4.53 -13.70
CA ARG A 213 -6.92 -4.46 -14.12
C ARG A 213 -7.53 -5.86 -14.03
N PRO A 214 -8.63 -6.05 -13.26
CA PRO A 214 -9.36 -7.32 -13.22
C PRO A 214 -9.74 -7.79 -14.63
N GLY A 215 -9.59 -9.08 -14.92
CA GLY A 215 -9.82 -9.66 -16.25
C GLY A 215 -8.78 -9.36 -17.32
N VAL A 216 -7.72 -8.59 -17.02
CA VAL A 216 -6.60 -8.33 -17.95
C VAL A 216 -5.30 -8.86 -17.37
N GLN A 217 -4.83 -8.28 -16.28
CA GLN A 217 -3.65 -8.75 -15.55
C GLN A 217 -3.66 -8.11 -14.16
N VAL A 218 -3.45 -8.91 -13.13
CA VAL A 218 -3.41 -8.51 -11.72
C VAL A 218 -2.22 -9.17 -11.03
N ALA A 219 -1.44 -8.36 -10.34
CA ALA A 219 -0.36 -8.79 -9.47
C ALA A 219 -0.59 -8.26 -8.06
N ALA A 220 -0.11 -8.98 -7.06
CA ALA A 220 -0.11 -8.52 -5.68
C ALA A 220 1.32 -8.38 -5.17
N ILE A 221 1.63 -7.23 -4.60
CA ILE A 221 2.87 -6.99 -3.86
C ILE A 221 2.58 -7.20 -2.39
N THR A 222 3.27 -8.15 -1.77
CA THR A 222 3.18 -8.44 -0.33
C THR A 222 4.43 -7.95 0.39
N ARG A 223 4.25 -7.22 1.49
CA ARG A 223 5.30 -6.81 2.41
C ARG A 223 5.49 -7.93 3.46
N ARG A 224 6.68 -8.54 3.50
CA ARG A 224 7.07 -9.58 4.45
C ARG A 224 8.29 -9.14 5.25
N ALA A 225 8.55 -9.79 6.39
CA ALA A 225 9.70 -9.47 7.26
C ALA A 225 11.07 -9.43 6.55
N GLU A 226 11.21 -10.10 5.41
CA GLU A 226 12.45 -10.16 4.62
C GLU A 226 12.48 -9.21 3.39
N GLY A 227 11.40 -8.46 3.12
CA GLY A 227 11.29 -7.51 2.01
C GLY A 227 9.94 -7.53 1.28
N TYR A 228 9.93 -6.95 0.07
CA TYR A 228 8.76 -6.88 -0.80
C TYR A 228 8.77 -8.03 -1.81
N TYR A 229 7.64 -8.67 -2.02
CA TYR A 229 7.48 -9.79 -2.95
C TYR A 229 6.31 -9.53 -3.88
N ILE A 230 6.50 -9.71 -5.17
CA ILE A 230 5.42 -9.66 -6.15
C ILE A 230 4.96 -11.08 -6.50
N VAL A 231 3.64 -11.25 -6.57
CA VAL A 231 2.96 -12.50 -6.89
C VAL A 231 1.95 -12.24 -8.00
N HIS A 232 1.84 -13.17 -8.94
CA HIS A 232 0.78 -13.16 -9.93
C HIS A 232 -0.54 -13.64 -9.31
N VAL A 233 -1.65 -12.91 -9.53
CA VAL A 233 -2.97 -13.26 -8.99
C VAL A 233 -3.91 -13.74 -10.08
N GLU A 234 -4.03 -12.98 -11.16
CA GLU A 234 -4.99 -13.24 -12.23
C GLU A 234 -4.48 -12.65 -13.54
N SER A 235 -4.66 -13.37 -14.64
CA SER A 235 -4.36 -12.88 -15.99
C SER A 235 -5.48 -13.28 -16.94
N GLY A 236 -5.79 -12.40 -17.89
CA GLY A 236 -6.80 -12.63 -18.90
C GLY A 236 -6.37 -13.63 -19.97
N GLU A 237 -5.05 -13.80 -20.17
CA GLU A 237 -4.48 -14.76 -21.12
C GLU A 237 -3.59 -15.79 -20.43
N GLU A 238 -3.59 -17.01 -20.95
CA GLU A 238 -2.77 -18.13 -20.45
C GLU A 238 -1.27 -17.84 -20.69
N ASN A 239 -0.49 -17.76 -19.61
CA ASN A 239 0.93 -17.35 -19.55
C ASN A 239 1.26 -15.84 -19.63
N ASP A 240 0.28 -14.94 -19.49
CA ASP A 240 0.57 -13.51 -19.40
C ASP A 240 1.00 -13.14 -17.96
N TYR A 241 2.28 -13.29 -17.62
CA TYR A 241 2.79 -12.96 -16.27
C TYR A 241 3.34 -11.53 -16.19
N PRO A 242 3.25 -10.89 -15.02
CA PRO A 242 3.96 -9.64 -14.77
C PRO A 242 5.47 -9.85 -15.00
N LEU A 243 6.12 -8.87 -15.61
CA LEU A 243 7.57 -8.90 -15.80
C LEU A 243 8.24 -8.04 -14.74
N VAL A 244 9.37 -8.51 -14.22
CA VAL A 244 10.25 -7.70 -13.36
C VAL A 244 11.62 -7.67 -14.01
N ASN A 245 12.10 -6.47 -14.35
CA ASN A 245 13.31 -6.23 -15.12
C ASN A 245 13.33 -7.01 -16.44
N GLY A 246 12.18 -7.07 -17.13
CA GLY A 246 12.02 -7.79 -18.40
C GLY A 246 11.94 -9.32 -18.30
N LYS A 247 11.99 -9.89 -17.08
CA LYS A 247 11.83 -11.34 -16.86
C LYS A 247 10.46 -11.64 -16.22
N PRO A 248 9.66 -12.58 -16.78
CA PRO A 248 8.37 -12.95 -16.20
C PRO A 248 8.55 -13.56 -14.81
N ILE A 249 7.67 -13.22 -13.87
CA ILE A 249 7.73 -13.75 -12.49
C ILE A 249 7.22 -15.20 -12.38
N GLY A 250 6.37 -15.62 -13.32
CA GLY A 250 5.70 -16.94 -13.29
C GLY A 250 4.73 -17.08 -12.12
N ASP A 251 4.49 -18.32 -11.69
CA ASP A 251 3.57 -18.66 -10.59
C ASP A 251 4.15 -18.49 -9.18
N LYS A 252 5.46 -18.22 -9.08
CA LYS A 252 6.15 -18.11 -7.79
C LYS A 252 6.33 -16.65 -7.39
N ALA A 253 6.24 -16.39 -6.10
CA ALA A 253 6.56 -15.09 -5.53
C ALA A 253 8.02 -14.71 -5.83
N ARG A 254 8.23 -13.53 -6.44
CA ARG A 254 9.56 -12.99 -6.70
C ARG A 254 9.85 -11.83 -5.76
N LYS A 255 11.00 -11.85 -5.10
CA LYS A 255 11.47 -10.73 -4.27
C LYS A 255 11.79 -9.52 -5.16
N LEU A 256 11.33 -8.33 -4.76
CA LEU A 256 11.66 -7.05 -5.36
C LEU A 256 12.86 -6.42 -4.65
N THR A 257 13.74 -5.83 -5.45
CA THR A 257 14.90 -5.04 -5.00
C THR A 257 14.76 -3.58 -5.39
N ASP A 258 15.43 -2.68 -4.66
CA ASP A 258 15.46 -1.26 -4.98
C ASP A 258 15.86 -1.01 -6.45
N ASN A 259 15.14 -0.11 -7.12
CA ASN A 259 15.20 0.18 -8.56
C ASN A 259 14.66 -0.91 -9.50
N ASP A 260 13.89 -1.89 -9.01
CA ASP A 260 13.24 -2.88 -9.87
C ASP A 260 12.14 -2.25 -10.73
N VAL A 261 12.11 -2.58 -12.02
CA VAL A 261 11.05 -2.18 -12.92
C VAL A 261 10.05 -3.32 -13.10
N VAL A 262 8.88 -3.15 -12.52
CA VAL A 262 7.71 -4.03 -12.68
C VAL A 262 6.91 -3.59 -13.90
N GLN A 263 6.66 -4.51 -14.83
CA GLN A 263 5.82 -4.29 -15.99
C GLN A 263 4.57 -5.16 -15.89
N LEU A 264 3.40 -4.50 -15.97
CA LEU A 264 2.10 -5.13 -15.83
C LEU A 264 1.13 -4.56 -16.89
N ALA A 265 0.56 -5.42 -17.74
CA ALA A 265 -0.35 -5.07 -18.83
C ALA A 265 0.18 -3.92 -19.72
N GLY A 266 1.50 -3.88 -19.95
CA GLY A 266 2.18 -2.84 -20.73
C GLY A 266 2.55 -1.56 -19.95
N VAL A 267 2.09 -1.41 -18.71
CA VAL A 267 2.44 -0.32 -17.79
C VAL A 267 3.74 -0.66 -17.08
N LYS A 268 4.73 0.24 -17.12
CA LYS A 268 6.00 0.08 -16.39
C LYS A 268 5.94 0.87 -15.09
N MET A 269 6.42 0.29 -14.00
CA MET A 269 6.41 0.85 -12.66
C MET A 269 7.78 0.60 -12.02
N GLY A 270 8.43 1.64 -11.52
CA GLY A 270 9.68 1.53 -10.76
C GLY A 270 9.38 1.32 -9.29
N PHE A 271 10.03 0.34 -8.69
CA PHE A 271 10.01 0.10 -7.25
C PHE A 271 11.25 0.76 -6.63
N PHE A 272 11.03 1.59 -5.62
CA PHE A 272 12.08 2.31 -4.91
C PHE A 272 11.93 2.04 -3.41
N MET A 273 13.00 1.64 -2.76
CA MET A 273 13.08 1.57 -1.30
C MET A 273 13.45 2.96 -0.78
N SER A 274 12.78 3.38 0.29
CA SER A 274 12.99 4.62 1.02
C SER A 274 13.62 4.37 2.38
#